data_AF-A0AAE3HZJ0-F1
#
_entry.id   AF-A0AAE3HZJ0-F1
#
_cell.length_a   1.000
_cell.length_b   1.000
_cell.length_c   1.000
_cell.angle_alpha   90.00
_cell.angle_beta   90.00
_cell.angle_gamma   90.00
#
_symmetry.space_group_name_H-M   'P 1'
#
loop_
_entity.id
_entity.type
_entity.pdbx_description
1 polymer ?
#
loop_
_entity_poly.entity_id
_entity_poly.type
_entity_poly.pdbx_seq_one_letter_code
_entity_poly.pdbx_strand_id
1 'polypeptide(L)'
;MLRSRALLLPFWLALAASWSVPFLVALHTYPIPTFYSELATALCWIAAAAGVLALTWRSERVVPAVMLAPFGLVIVLLIQLVAQPPLNPFFSFAGSIYLLAAAAVCSLGARCRSVPGTLEAIAIAVIIGGLVTLAVEILQLLRVPGLPDLLFSMAPQGAGRRMWGNLNQPNHVGSYLAFGLAAALFLAQTSRRSRIPLFAIALALLVGMALTVSRTSWLLVIVVGLLAGWVRASGRPGARKWIEAFAPLILLVLVYQICDSLVAYGNLRWHWDLPVSLAGRVQEGVGLRPLLWRHAWHMFLAHPLLGGGWGDYAWNQYVQTDVLGHVEMSMNAHNIILDLLAKVGLVGLLVVALPFLGFIRLMWRRRITPRLAFIYAIVLVLAVHSMLEYPLHYLYFLLPFAFALGYADERNLRVPSNSMSWVLTGVLTICCAVLTARMWVDYKSVERLYYPKENPRAELQRYQANGQLLLVPYGNLTIANNAAINYETAPVMAAVEHQAVQFYPSSGPVQRYAVALAFQGKTDEALVQVRRLHNQYWTEYASQSMLLTNVCSKDSVALKAFCARLRSENLLVGLN
;
A
#
# COMPACT_ATOMS: atom_id res chain seq x y z
N MET A 1 23.30 -34.20 -9.83
CA MET A 1 23.10 -32.78 -9.46
C MET A 1 22.37 -31.95 -10.52
N LEU A 2 22.63 -32.10 -11.83
CA LEU A 2 21.95 -31.33 -12.89
C LEU A 2 20.43 -31.61 -13.02
N ARG A 3 20.01 -32.89 -12.98
CA ARG A 3 18.57 -33.27 -13.00
C ARG A 3 17.75 -32.67 -11.85
N SER A 4 18.34 -32.51 -10.67
CA SER A 4 17.68 -31.90 -9.51
C SER A 4 17.53 -30.37 -9.65
N ARG A 5 18.46 -29.69 -10.32
CA ARG A 5 18.35 -28.23 -10.59
C ARG A 5 17.33 -27.91 -11.67
N ALA A 6 17.21 -28.75 -12.70
CA ALA A 6 16.20 -28.57 -13.75
C ALA A 6 14.76 -28.63 -13.19
N LEU A 7 14.52 -29.52 -12.22
CA LEU A 7 13.21 -29.65 -11.56
C LEU A 7 12.86 -28.46 -10.64
N LEU A 8 13.85 -27.73 -10.15
CA LEU A 8 13.65 -26.55 -9.28
C LEU A 8 13.53 -25.24 -10.08
N LEU A 9 13.90 -25.23 -11.36
CA LEU A 9 13.88 -24.03 -12.18
C LEU A 9 12.46 -23.41 -12.30
N PRO A 10 11.38 -24.16 -12.58
CA PRO A 10 10.04 -23.58 -12.62
C PRO A 10 9.63 -22.93 -11.30
N PHE A 11 10.02 -23.52 -10.18
CA PHE A 11 9.79 -22.96 -8.85
C PHE A 11 10.57 -21.66 -8.64
N TRP A 12 11.87 -21.63 -8.96
CA TRP A 12 12.67 -20.40 -8.84
C TRP A 12 12.14 -19.28 -9.73
N LEU A 13 11.65 -19.59 -10.93
CA LEU A 13 11.02 -18.61 -11.82
C LEU A 13 9.69 -18.09 -11.26
N ALA A 14 8.83 -18.96 -10.74
CA ALA A 14 7.58 -18.54 -10.11
C ALA A 14 7.82 -17.66 -8.88
N LEU A 15 8.79 -18.04 -8.04
CA LEU A 15 9.20 -17.25 -6.89
C LEU A 15 9.85 -15.93 -7.33
N ALA A 16 10.72 -15.93 -8.34
CA ALA A 16 11.31 -14.70 -8.85
C ALA A 16 10.24 -13.75 -9.39
N ALA A 17 9.24 -14.27 -10.11
CA ALA A 17 8.12 -13.48 -10.59
C ALA A 17 7.32 -12.86 -9.44
N SER A 18 7.03 -13.60 -8.37
CA SER A 18 6.25 -13.09 -7.23
C SER A 18 6.95 -11.99 -6.43
N TRP A 19 8.27 -11.87 -6.58
CA TRP A 19 9.09 -10.83 -5.94
C TRP A 19 9.50 -9.69 -6.89
N SER A 20 9.14 -9.73 -8.18
CA SER A 20 9.55 -8.72 -9.16
C SER A 20 8.42 -8.18 -10.03
N VAL A 21 7.61 -9.05 -10.64
CA VAL A 21 6.59 -8.66 -11.62
C VAL A 21 5.58 -7.65 -11.06
N PRO A 22 5.02 -7.82 -9.84
CA PRO A 22 4.03 -6.87 -9.32
C PRO A 22 4.54 -5.43 -9.19
N PHE A 23 5.84 -5.27 -8.93
CA PHE A 23 6.49 -3.96 -8.79
C PHE A 23 6.81 -3.30 -10.12
N LEU A 24 6.67 -4.03 -11.23
CA LEU A 24 6.95 -3.55 -12.59
C LEU A 24 5.69 -3.31 -13.41
N VAL A 25 4.49 -3.59 -12.86
CA VAL A 25 3.22 -3.32 -13.54
C VAL A 25 3.01 -1.82 -13.70
N ALA A 26 2.94 -1.35 -14.95
CA ALA A 26 2.80 0.07 -15.29
C ALA A 26 1.36 0.58 -15.33
N LEU A 27 0.40 -0.31 -15.58
CA LEU A 27 -0.98 0.08 -15.85
C LEU A 27 -1.72 0.44 -14.55
N HIS A 28 -2.14 1.70 -14.44
CA HIS A 28 -2.94 2.23 -13.33
C HIS A 28 -4.24 2.82 -13.88
N THR A 29 -5.38 2.27 -13.45
CA THR A 29 -6.70 2.75 -13.88
C THR A 29 -7.61 2.96 -12.69
N TYR A 30 -8.54 3.91 -12.80
CA TYR A 30 -9.57 4.12 -11.78
C TYR A 30 -10.74 3.14 -11.94
N PRO A 31 -11.48 2.86 -10.85
CA PRO A 31 -11.40 3.49 -9.53
C PRO A 31 -10.39 2.86 -8.56
N ILE A 32 -9.67 1.79 -8.95
CA ILE A 32 -8.65 1.14 -8.10
C ILE A 32 -7.30 1.22 -8.80
N PRO A 33 -6.51 2.29 -8.61
CA PRO A 33 -5.29 2.54 -9.38
C PRO A 33 -4.24 1.43 -9.27
N THR A 34 -4.27 0.61 -8.22
CA THR A 34 -3.34 -0.50 -8.03
C THR A 34 -3.85 -1.86 -8.52
N PHE A 35 -5.07 -1.94 -9.08
CA PHE A 35 -5.72 -3.22 -9.37
C PHE A 35 -4.84 -4.20 -10.17
N TYR A 36 -4.16 -3.74 -11.23
CA TYR A 36 -3.33 -4.61 -12.05
C TYR A 36 -2.08 -5.12 -11.32
N SER A 37 -1.49 -4.31 -10.43
CA SER A 37 -0.38 -4.74 -9.56
C SER A 37 -0.86 -5.77 -8.53
N GLU A 38 -2.04 -5.56 -7.94
CA GLU A 38 -2.68 -6.50 -7.00
C GLU A 38 -3.02 -7.83 -7.70
N LEU A 39 -3.56 -7.77 -8.92
CA LEU A 39 -3.86 -8.93 -9.76
C LEU A 39 -2.59 -9.72 -10.13
N ALA A 40 -1.54 -9.03 -10.60
CA ALA A 40 -0.26 -9.66 -10.90
C ALA A 40 0.34 -10.33 -9.65
N THR A 41 0.20 -9.69 -8.49
CA THR A 41 0.61 -10.27 -7.21
C THR A 41 -0.12 -11.57 -6.94
N ALA A 42 -1.44 -11.57 -7.01
CA ALA A 42 -2.25 -12.76 -6.76
C ALA A 42 -1.84 -13.91 -7.70
N LEU A 43 -1.74 -13.64 -9.01
CA LEU A 43 -1.34 -14.65 -10.00
C LEU A 43 0.06 -15.22 -9.75
N CYS A 44 1.06 -14.37 -9.50
CA CYS A 44 2.42 -14.82 -9.23
C CYS A 44 2.52 -15.61 -7.93
N TRP A 45 1.83 -15.19 -6.87
CA TRP A 45 1.84 -15.91 -5.59
C TRP A 45 1.05 -17.21 -5.62
N ILE A 46 -0.03 -17.31 -6.41
CA ILE A 46 -0.73 -18.58 -6.67
C ILE A 46 0.20 -19.56 -7.37
N ALA A 47 0.94 -19.12 -8.39
CA ALA A 47 1.92 -19.95 -9.09
C ALA A 47 3.06 -20.40 -8.15
N ALA A 48 3.58 -19.48 -7.33
CA ALA A 48 4.59 -19.81 -6.32
C ALA A 48 4.06 -20.80 -5.28
N ALA A 49 2.82 -20.62 -4.81
CA ALA A 49 2.16 -21.51 -3.86
C ALA A 49 2.04 -22.94 -4.42
N ALA A 50 1.58 -23.09 -5.65
CA ALA A 50 1.49 -24.40 -6.32
C ALA A 50 2.86 -25.09 -6.39
N GLY A 51 3.92 -24.36 -6.76
CA GLY A 51 5.29 -24.87 -6.81
C GLY A 51 5.81 -25.30 -5.42
N VAL A 52 5.64 -24.46 -4.40
CA VAL A 52 6.08 -24.76 -3.03
C VAL A 52 5.33 -25.97 -2.47
N LEU A 53 4.01 -26.02 -2.62
CA LEU A 53 3.20 -27.11 -2.11
C LEU A 53 3.55 -28.45 -2.79
N ALA A 54 3.81 -28.45 -4.09
CA ALA A 54 4.27 -29.63 -4.82
C ALA A 54 5.64 -30.13 -4.32
N LEU A 55 6.59 -29.21 -4.10
CA LEU A 55 7.94 -29.56 -3.63
C LEU A 55 8.00 -29.96 -2.15
N THR A 56 7.02 -29.55 -1.34
CA THR A 56 7.05 -29.72 0.12
C THR A 56 5.97 -30.65 0.67
N TRP A 57 5.30 -31.43 -0.18
CA TRP A 57 4.27 -32.40 0.22
C TRP A 57 4.75 -33.37 1.32
N ARG A 58 6.03 -33.77 1.31
CA ARG A 58 6.62 -34.70 2.28
C ARG A 58 7.47 -34.03 3.38
N SER A 59 7.50 -32.70 3.45
CA SER A 59 8.35 -31.98 4.41
C SER A 59 7.76 -32.00 5.82
N GLU A 60 8.58 -32.14 6.86
CA GLU A 60 8.14 -32.16 8.26
C GLU A 60 8.11 -30.74 8.87
N ARG A 61 6.91 -30.37 9.37
CA ARG A 61 6.49 -29.03 9.86
C ARG A 61 6.41 -27.98 8.74
N VAL A 62 5.50 -27.00 8.81
CA VAL A 62 5.80 -25.60 9.21
C VAL A 62 4.53 -24.76 9.46
N VAL A 63 4.27 -24.45 10.73
CA VAL A 63 3.26 -23.44 11.12
C VAL A 63 3.96 -22.40 12.01
N PRO A 64 4.42 -21.27 11.44
CA PRO A 64 5.14 -20.26 12.20
C PRO A 64 4.20 -19.55 13.18
N ALA A 65 4.66 -19.31 14.41
CA ALA A 65 3.83 -18.70 15.45
C ALA A 65 3.36 -17.27 15.11
N VAL A 66 4.12 -16.53 14.30
CA VAL A 66 3.76 -15.19 13.81
C VAL A 66 2.50 -15.20 12.93
N MET A 67 2.12 -16.35 12.37
CA MET A 67 0.88 -16.54 11.60
C MET A 67 -0.38 -16.31 12.45
N LEU A 68 -0.26 -16.36 13.78
CA LEU A 68 -1.37 -16.01 14.69
C LEU A 68 -1.82 -14.55 14.53
N ALA A 69 -0.93 -13.63 14.09
CA ALA A 69 -1.29 -12.23 13.91
C ALA A 69 -2.36 -12.02 12.81
N PRO A 70 -2.16 -12.45 11.55
CA PRO A 70 -3.19 -12.32 10.53
C PRO A 70 -4.45 -13.12 10.84
N PHE A 71 -4.34 -14.35 11.38
CA PHE A 71 -5.52 -15.15 11.76
C PHE A 71 -6.34 -14.50 12.87
N GLY A 72 -5.67 -14.04 13.92
CA GLY A 72 -6.35 -13.37 15.00
C GLY A 72 -7.01 -12.06 14.53
N LEU A 73 -6.36 -11.32 13.63
CA LEU A 73 -6.98 -10.12 13.07
C LEU A 73 -8.21 -10.46 12.22
N VAL A 74 -8.20 -11.54 11.43
CA VAL A 74 -9.42 -12.05 10.74
C VAL A 74 -10.53 -12.33 11.75
N ILE A 75 -10.23 -12.96 12.89
CA ILE A 75 -11.23 -13.21 13.94
C ILE A 75 -11.80 -11.90 14.46
N VAL A 76 -10.97 -10.89 14.70
CA VAL A 76 -11.44 -9.56 15.15
C VAL A 76 -12.35 -8.91 14.11
N LEU A 77 -12.01 -8.99 12.82
CA LEU A 77 -12.86 -8.46 11.74
C LEU A 77 -14.20 -9.19 11.65
N LEU A 78 -14.22 -10.51 11.82
CA LEU A 78 -15.46 -11.29 11.87
C LEU A 78 -16.30 -10.94 13.09
N ILE A 79 -15.68 -10.71 14.25
CA ILE A 79 -16.37 -10.21 15.44
C ILE A 79 -16.96 -8.83 15.18
N GLN A 80 -16.22 -7.90 14.56
CA GLN A 80 -16.74 -6.58 14.18
C GLN A 80 -17.97 -6.70 13.28
N LEU A 81 -17.95 -7.57 12.26
CA LEU A 81 -19.10 -7.75 11.34
C LEU A 81 -20.40 -8.16 12.04
N VAL A 82 -20.31 -8.79 13.23
CA VAL A 82 -21.49 -9.24 14.00
C VAL A 82 -21.81 -8.28 15.15
N ALA A 83 -20.80 -7.90 15.94
CA ALA A 83 -20.98 -7.15 17.18
C ALA A 83 -21.03 -5.62 16.96
N GLN A 84 -20.35 -5.11 15.94
CA GLN A 84 -20.32 -3.69 15.59
C GLN A 84 -20.23 -3.54 14.06
N PRO A 85 -21.31 -3.87 13.32
CA PRO A 85 -21.25 -3.99 11.87
C PRO A 85 -20.78 -2.68 11.23
N PRO A 86 -19.68 -2.72 10.44
CA PRO A 86 -19.17 -1.53 9.78
C PRO A 86 -20.13 -1.08 8.68
N LEU A 87 -20.17 0.23 8.43
CA LEU A 87 -20.90 0.83 7.30
C LEU A 87 -20.41 0.26 5.97
N ASN A 88 -19.12 0.01 5.86
CA ASN A 88 -18.49 -0.58 4.68
C ASN A 88 -17.95 -2.00 4.96
N PRO A 89 -18.82 -3.03 4.97
CA PRO A 89 -18.39 -4.41 5.20
C PRO A 89 -17.47 -4.94 4.10
N PHE A 90 -17.54 -4.36 2.90
CA PHE A 90 -16.65 -4.69 1.77
C PHE A 90 -15.16 -4.66 2.17
N PHE A 91 -14.71 -3.59 2.83
CA PHE A 91 -13.30 -3.47 3.22
C PHE A 91 -12.90 -4.48 4.29
N SER A 92 -13.81 -4.86 5.18
CA SER A 92 -13.58 -5.89 6.21
C SER A 92 -13.44 -7.28 5.57
N PHE A 93 -14.25 -7.59 4.56
CA PHE A 93 -14.09 -8.82 3.78
C PHE A 93 -12.81 -8.82 2.95
N ALA A 94 -12.50 -7.72 2.25
CA ALA A 94 -11.26 -7.57 1.49
C ALA A 94 -10.03 -7.72 2.40
N GLY A 95 -10.03 -7.04 3.55
CA GLY A 95 -9.00 -7.16 4.58
C GLY A 95 -8.85 -8.60 5.08
N SER A 96 -9.96 -9.29 5.35
CA SER A 96 -9.93 -10.69 5.79
C SER A 96 -9.30 -11.61 4.73
N ILE A 97 -9.64 -11.42 3.46
CA ILE A 97 -9.05 -12.18 2.34
C ILE A 97 -7.54 -11.92 2.24
N TYR A 98 -7.12 -10.65 2.34
CA TYR A 98 -5.71 -10.27 2.29
C TYR A 98 -4.92 -10.88 3.45
N LEU A 99 -5.50 -10.90 4.64
CA LEU A 99 -4.90 -11.51 5.84
C LEU A 99 -4.84 -13.04 5.74
N LEU A 100 -5.86 -13.71 5.18
CA LEU A 100 -5.82 -15.15 4.91
C LEU A 100 -4.76 -15.49 3.86
N ALA A 101 -4.64 -14.69 2.79
CA ALA A 101 -3.58 -14.83 1.81
C ALA A 101 -2.19 -14.63 2.45
N ALA A 102 -2.04 -13.63 3.33
CA ALA A 102 -0.82 -13.41 4.09
C ALA A 102 -0.51 -14.61 4.99
N ALA A 103 -1.49 -15.20 5.68
CA ALA A 103 -1.30 -16.40 6.49
C ALA A 103 -0.85 -17.61 5.66
N ALA A 104 -1.46 -17.82 4.48
CA ALA A 104 -1.05 -18.86 3.53
C ALA A 104 0.41 -18.64 3.08
N VAL A 105 0.75 -17.42 2.64
CA VAL A 105 2.10 -17.06 2.19
C VAL A 105 3.14 -17.13 3.33
N CYS A 106 2.73 -16.85 4.56
CA CYS A 106 3.55 -17.08 5.74
C CYS A 106 3.90 -18.57 5.91
N SER A 107 2.94 -19.47 5.74
CA SER A 107 3.20 -20.92 5.70
C SER A 107 4.15 -21.30 4.55
N LEU A 108 3.97 -20.71 3.36
CA LEU A 108 4.86 -20.94 2.22
C LEU A 108 6.30 -20.52 2.51
N GLY A 109 6.51 -19.32 3.06
CA GLY A 109 7.85 -18.84 3.43
C GLY A 109 8.55 -19.76 4.41
N ALA A 110 7.78 -20.28 5.36
CA ALA A 110 8.27 -21.21 6.35
C ALA A 110 8.68 -22.55 5.70
N ARG A 111 7.86 -23.09 4.77
CA ARG A 111 8.16 -24.30 3.98
C ARG A 111 9.37 -24.15 3.06
N CYS A 112 9.59 -22.97 2.50
CA CYS A 112 10.72 -22.70 1.61
C CYS A 112 12.11 -22.83 2.27
N ARG A 113 12.20 -22.94 3.61
CA ARG A 113 13.46 -23.23 4.31
C ARG A 113 14.10 -24.55 3.88
N SER A 114 13.28 -25.55 3.54
CA SER A 114 13.77 -26.86 3.09
C SER A 114 14.09 -26.88 1.59
N VAL A 115 13.81 -25.79 0.86
CA VAL A 115 14.00 -25.72 -0.58
C VAL A 115 15.29 -24.95 -0.90
N PRO A 116 16.31 -25.60 -1.51
CA PRO A 116 17.57 -24.95 -1.84
C PRO A 116 17.42 -23.81 -2.85
N GLY A 117 18.21 -22.76 -2.68
CA GLY A 117 18.27 -21.64 -3.64
C GLY A 117 17.13 -20.62 -3.51
N THR A 118 16.21 -20.78 -2.56
CA THR A 118 15.06 -19.88 -2.35
C THR A 118 15.52 -18.42 -2.16
N LEU A 119 16.43 -18.17 -1.22
CA LEU A 119 16.86 -16.80 -0.91
C LEU A 119 17.69 -16.19 -2.04
N GLU A 120 18.50 -17.01 -2.71
CA GLU A 120 19.28 -16.60 -3.85
C GLU A 120 18.38 -16.21 -5.04
N ALA A 121 17.30 -16.97 -5.29
CA ALA A 121 16.30 -16.64 -6.31
C ALA A 121 15.56 -15.33 -5.98
N ILE A 122 15.11 -15.16 -4.73
CA ILE A 122 14.47 -13.92 -4.27
C ILE A 122 15.43 -12.73 -4.42
N ALA A 123 16.68 -12.88 -3.97
CA ALA A 123 17.69 -11.83 -4.03
C ALA A 123 17.97 -11.38 -5.48
N ILE A 124 18.11 -12.34 -6.40
CA ILE A 124 18.28 -12.04 -7.82
C ILE A 124 17.04 -11.32 -8.37
N ALA A 125 15.84 -11.78 -8.03
CA ALA A 125 14.59 -11.19 -8.50
C ALA A 125 14.41 -9.72 -8.08
N VAL A 126 14.62 -9.40 -6.79
CA VAL A 126 14.47 -8.03 -6.30
C VAL A 126 15.59 -7.11 -6.82
N ILE A 127 16.80 -7.65 -7.09
CA ILE A 127 17.86 -6.89 -7.76
C ILE A 127 17.46 -6.56 -9.20
N ILE A 128 17.04 -7.55 -9.99
CA ILE A 128 16.63 -7.35 -11.39
C ILE A 128 15.47 -6.37 -11.44
N GLY A 129 14.42 -6.59 -10.65
CA GLY A 129 13.27 -5.69 -10.62
C GLY A 129 13.64 -4.29 -10.10
N GLY A 130 14.56 -4.17 -9.14
CA GLY A 130 15.07 -2.88 -8.68
C GLY A 130 15.84 -2.13 -9.77
N LEU A 131 16.68 -2.82 -10.55
CA LEU A 131 17.39 -2.22 -11.68
C LEU A 131 16.46 -1.80 -12.81
N VAL A 132 15.43 -2.60 -13.12
CA VAL A 132 14.39 -2.22 -14.09
C VAL A 132 13.59 -1.02 -13.57
N THR A 133 13.26 -0.98 -12.29
CA THR A 133 12.59 0.17 -11.67
C THR A 133 13.43 1.43 -11.82
N LEU A 134 14.73 1.37 -11.51
CA LEU A 134 15.67 2.47 -11.72
C LEU A 134 15.75 2.89 -13.20
N ALA A 135 15.74 1.94 -14.13
CA ALA A 135 15.73 2.28 -15.56
C ALA A 135 14.47 3.09 -15.93
N VAL A 136 13.30 2.73 -15.39
CA VAL A 136 12.07 3.51 -15.56
C VAL A 136 12.19 4.88 -14.90
N GLU A 137 12.76 4.98 -13.69
CA GLU A 137 13.01 6.28 -13.03
C GLU A 137 13.90 7.19 -13.87
N ILE A 138 14.93 6.66 -14.53
CA ILE A 138 15.80 7.41 -15.42
C ILE A 138 15.03 7.89 -16.67
N LEU A 139 14.18 7.03 -17.26
CA LEU A 139 13.33 7.45 -18.39
C LEU A 139 12.34 8.55 -17.98
N GLN A 140 11.76 8.46 -16.78
CA GLN A 140 10.89 9.49 -16.20
C GLN A 140 11.66 10.80 -15.93
N LEU A 141 12.88 10.71 -15.39
CA LEU A 141 13.75 11.86 -15.12
C LEU A 141 14.10 12.61 -16.41
N LEU A 142 14.45 11.85 -17.46
CA LEU A 142 14.81 12.37 -18.78
C LEU A 142 13.59 12.78 -19.63
N ARG A 143 12.37 12.58 -19.13
CA ARG A 143 11.10 12.94 -19.81
C ARG A 143 10.98 12.33 -21.20
N VAL A 144 11.40 11.08 -21.37
CA VAL A 144 11.34 10.41 -22.68
C VAL A 144 9.89 10.34 -23.16
N PRO A 145 9.54 10.98 -24.29
CA PRO A 145 8.16 11.04 -24.75
C PRO A 145 7.76 9.75 -25.48
N GLY A 146 6.45 9.49 -25.58
CA GLY A 146 5.91 8.41 -26.43
C GLY A 146 6.20 7.00 -25.94
N LEU A 147 6.53 6.82 -24.66
CA LEU A 147 6.68 5.50 -24.05
C LEU A 147 5.32 4.79 -23.99
N PRO A 148 5.25 3.47 -24.27
CA PRO A 148 3.99 2.73 -24.23
C PRO A 148 3.47 2.55 -22.80
N ASP A 149 2.24 3.01 -22.54
CA ASP A 149 1.58 2.98 -21.22
C ASP A 149 1.46 1.57 -20.59
N LEU A 150 1.55 0.51 -21.41
CA LEU A 150 1.53 -0.87 -20.94
C LEU A 150 2.83 -1.26 -20.21
N LEU A 151 3.96 -0.62 -20.55
CA LEU A 151 5.29 -0.95 -20.02
C LEU A 151 5.84 0.14 -19.10
N PHE A 152 5.39 1.38 -19.25
CA PHE A 152 5.85 2.52 -18.49
C PHE A 152 4.66 3.28 -17.90
N SER A 153 4.66 3.47 -16.58
CA SER A 153 3.61 4.25 -15.92
C SER A 153 3.67 5.72 -16.33
N MET A 154 2.60 6.45 -16.05
CA MET A 154 2.53 7.88 -16.31
C MET A 154 3.74 8.63 -15.71
N ALA A 155 4.37 9.47 -16.54
CA ALA A 155 5.50 10.27 -16.11
C ALA A 155 5.05 11.31 -15.06
N PRO A 156 5.83 11.52 -13.98
CA PRO A 156 5.62 12.61 -13.02
C PRO A 156 5.50 13.97 -13.72
N GLN A 157 4.48 14.76 -13.38
CA GLN A 157 4.23 16.09 -13.95
C GLN A 157 4.44 17.20 -12.91
N GLY A 158 4.68 18.44 -13.38
CA GLY A 158 4.76 19.64 -12.54
C GLY A 158 6.11 19.94 -11.88
N ALA A 159 6.16 21.06 -11.15
CA ALA A 159 7.30 21.49 -10.34
C ALA A 159 7.20 20.82 -8.96
N GLY A 160 8.10 19.87 -8.65
CA GLY A 160 7.96 18.98 -7.49
C GLY A 160 7.86 17.50 -7.85
N ARG A 161 8.23 17.14 -9.09
CA ARG A 161 8.20 15.76 -9.57
C ARG A 161 9.09 14.86 -8.73
N ARG A 162 8.63 13.65 -8.43
CA ARG A 162 9.40 12.60 -7.74
C ARG A 162 9.40 11.38 -8.62
N MET A 163 10.55 10.72 -8.75
CA MET A 163 10.60 9.50 -9.54
C MET A 163 9.93 8.38 -8.76
N TRP A 164 9.05 7.67 -9.45
CA TRP A 164 8.20 6.65 -8.83
C TRP A 164 8.12 5.36 -9.63
N GLY A 165 8.97 5.24 -10.67
CA GLY A 165 9.04 4.06 -11.52
C GLY A 165 7.65 3.63 -12.00
N ASN A 166 7.46 2.33 -12.22
CA ASN A 166 6.14 1.79 -12.52
C ASN A 166 5.20 1.68 -11.31
N LEU A 167 5.66 1.95 -10.08
CA LEU A 167 4.82 1.84 -8.88
C LEU A 167 3.91 3.05 -8.66
N ASN A 168 4.16 4.16 -9.36
CA ASN A 168 3.41 5.42 -9.24
C ASN A 168 3.33 5.95 -7.79
N GLN A 169 4.26 5.52 -6.94
CA GLN A 169 4.41 5.96 -5.55
C GLN A 169 5.92 5.91 -5.18
N PRO A 170 6.56 7.05 -4.86
CA PRO A 170 8.01 7.14 -4.68
C PRO A 170 8.54 6.45 -3.40
N ASN A 171 7.78 6.43 -2.31
CA ASN A 171 8.12 5.72 -1.08
C ASN A 171 8.04 4.18 -1.25
N HIS A 172 7.14 3.69 -2.11
CA HIS A 172 7.06 2.28 -2.52
C HIS A 172 8.32 1.89 -3.29
N VAL A 173 8.75 2.70 -4.26
CA VAL A 173 10.02 2.48 -4.96
C VAL A 173 11.19 2.45 -3.98
N GLY A 174 11.30 3.42 -3.08
CA GLY A 174 12.38 3.44 -2.08
C GLY A 174 12.45 2.17 -1.24
N SER A 175 11.29 1.60 -0.87
CA SER A 175 11.22 0.32 -0.14
C SER A 175 11.65 -0.87 -0.98
N TYR A 176 11.21 -0.92 -2.22
CA TYR A 176 11.56 -2.00 -3.13
C TYR A 176 13.05 -1.98 -3.52
N LEU A 177 13.62 -0.80 -3.76
CA LEU A 177 15.06 -0.63 -3.98
C LEU A 177 15.88 -1.00 -2.73
N ALA A 178 15.36 -0.74 -1.52
CA ALA A 178 15.99 -1.19 -0.28
C ALA A 178 16.01 -2.74 -0.16
N PHE A 179 15.00 -3.44 -0.70
CA PHE A 179 15.05 -4.91 -0.81
C PHE A 179 16.20 -5.35 -1.73
N GLY A 180 16.34 -4.69 -2.89
CA GLY A 180 17.47 -4.89 -3.81
C GLY A 180 18.82 -4.62 -3.16
N LEU A 181 18.93 -3.57 -2.36
CA LEU A 181 20.15 -3.21 -1.64
C LEU A 181 20.54 -4.30 -0.61
N ALA A 182 19.55 -4.76 0.19
CA ALA A 182 19.76 -5.85 1.13
C ALA A 182 20.15 -7.16 0.41
N ALA A 183 19.53 -7.45 -0.74
CA ALA A 183 19.86 -8.59 -1.58
C ALA A 183 21.28 -8.53 -2.14
N ALA A 184 21.73 -7.35 -2.60
CA ALA A 184 23.08 -7.16 -3.11
C ALA A 184 24.14 -7.41 -2.03
N LEU A 185 23.90 -6.90 -0.80
CA LEU A 185 24.77 -7.15 0.35
C LEU A 185 24.77 -8.62 0.79
N PHE A 186 23.63 -9.32 0.66
CA PHE A 186 23.55 -10.75 0.91
C PHE A 186 24.39 -11.55 -0.09
N LEU A 187 24.20 -11.32 -1.40
CA LEU A 187 24.93 -12.06 -2.44
C LEU A 187 26.44 -11.72 -2.48
N ALA A 188 26.83 -10.53 -2.02
CA ALA A 188 28.24 -10.13 -1.93
C ALA A 188 29.02 -10.91 -0.84
N GLN A 189 28.30 -11.54 0.09
CA GLN A 189 28.87 -12.39 1.13
C GLN A 189 29.09 -13.84 0.65
N THR A 190 28.35 -14.29 -0.37
CA THR A 190 28.48 -15.65 -0.92
C THR A 190 29.69 -15.86 -1.83
N SER A 191 30.18 -14.83 -2.52
CA SER A 191 31.36 -14.95 -3.40
C SER A 191 32.17 -13.66 -3.43
N ARG A 192 33.52 -13.77 -3.39
CA ARG A 192 34.40 -12.61 -3.53
C ARG A 192 34.36 -12.02 -4.94
N ARG A 193 34.17 -12.85 -5.97
CA ARG A 193 34.18 -12.42 -7.38
C ARG A 193 32.95 -11.57 -7.74
N SER A 194 31.81 -11.79 -7.06
CA SER A 194 30.59 -11.02 -7.29
C SER A 194 30.57 -9.66 -6.57
N ARG A 195 31.55 -9.35 -5.72
CA ARG A 195 31.54 -8.12 -4.91
C ARG A 195 31.59 -6.84 -5.73
N ILE A 196 32.42 -6.79 -6.76
CA ILE A 196 32.55 -5.60 -7.62
C ILE A 196 31.24 -5.32 -8.38
N PRO A 197 30.65 -6.27 -9.12
CA PRO A 197 29.38 -5.99 -9.81
C PRO A 197 28.25 -5.71 -8.81
N LEU A 198 28.20 -6.38 -7.66
CA LEU A 198 27.18 -6.11 -6.64
C LEU A 198 27.36 -4.75 -5.95
N PHE A 199 28.59 -4.25 -5.85
CA PHE A 199 28.83 -2.88 -5.39
C PHE A 199 28.32 -1.85 -6.38
N ALA A 200 28.57 -2.05 -7.69
CA ALA A 200 28.02 -1.18 -8.73
C ALA A 200 26.48 -1.20 -8.75
N ILE A 201 25.88 -2.38 -8.56
CA ILE A 201 24.43 -2.53 -8.42
C ILE A 201 23.92 -1.80 -7.18
N ALA A 202 24.56 -1.97 -6.02
CA ALA A 202 24.18 -1.27 -4.79
C ALA A 202 24.24 0.25 -4.96
N LEU A 203 25.27 0.77 -5.64
CA LEU A 203 25.39 2.19 -5.97
C LEU A 203 24.25 2.66 -6.88
N ALA A 204 23.91 1.89 -7.92
CA ALA A 204 22.79 2.20 -8.80
C ALA A 204 21.46 2.25 -8.02
N LEU A 205 21.20 1.27 -7.15
CA LEU A 205 20.00 1.25 -6.31
C LEU A 205 19.93 2.45 -5.34
N LEU A 206 21.07 2.86 -4.76
CA LEU A 206 21.14 4.07 -3.91
C LEU A 206 20.84 5.35 -4.70
N VAL A 207 21.27 5.43 -5.97
CA VAL A 207 20.89 6.53 -6.87
C VAL A 207 19.38 6.53 -7.12
N GLY A 208 18.76 5.38 -7.39
CA GLY A 208 17.30 5.28 -7.52
C GLY A 208 16.58 5.75 -6.26
N MET A 209 17.02 5.28 -5.09
CA MET A 209 16.47 5.74 -3.81
C MET A 209 16.59 7.26 -3.61
N ALA A 210 17.62 7.91 -4.15
CA ALA A 210 17.76 9.37 -4.12
C ALA A 210 16.82 10.08 -5.12
N LEU A 211 16.57 9.51 -6.31
CA LEU A 211 15.64 10.04 -7.31
C LEU A 211 14.18 10.09 -6.81
N THR A 212 13.82 9.24 -5.84
CA THR A 212 12.50 9.29 -5.17
C THR A 212 12.29 10.54 -4.31
N VAL A 213 13.37 11.25 -3.95
CA VAL A 213 13.41 12.37 -3.00
C VAL A 213 12.74 12.02 -1.65
N SER A 214 12.64 10.73 -1.31
CA SER A 214 11.96 10.27 -0.10
C SER A 214 12.85 10.37 1.13
N ARG A 215 12.34 10.99 2.20
CA ARG A 215 12.99 10.95 3.53
C ARG A 215 13.00 9.55 4.13
N THR A 216 11.99 8.74 3.81
CA THR A 216 11.91 7.35 4.29
C THR A 216 13.12 6.54 3.83
N SER A 217 13.65 6.80 2.63
CA SER A 217 14.84 6.13 2.08
C SER A 217 16.06 6.18 3.03
N TRP A 218 16.28 7.29 3.75
CA TRP A 218 17.34 7.38 4.76
C TRP A 218 17.19 6.35 5.87
N LEU A 219 15.97 6.21 6.42
CA LEU A 219 15.68 5.24 7.46
C LEU A 219 15.87 3.81 6.94
N LEU A 220 15.50 3.55 5.69
CA LEU A 220 15.69 2.24 5.07
C LEU A 220 17.17 1.89 4.88
N VAL A 221 17.98 2.85 4.43
CA VAL A 221 19.45 2.70 4.34
C VAL A 221 20.04 2.41 5.72
N ILE A 222 19.56 3.10 6.77
CA ILE A 222 19.99 2.87 8.16
C ILE A 222 19.65 1.44 8.60
N VAL A 223 18.43 0.96 8.36
CA VAL A 223 18.00 -0.41 8.68
C VAL A 223 18.92 -1.44 8.02
N VAL A 224 19.15 -1.30 6.72
CA VAL A 224 20.01 -2.23 5.95
C VAL A 224 21.46 -2.19 6.47
N GLY A 225 21.99 -1.01 6.75
CA GLY A 225 23.34 -0.83 7.28
C GLY A 225 23.54 -1.41 8.68
N LEU A 226 22.56 -1.21 9.59
CA LEU A 226 22.58 -1.79 10.93
C LEU A 226 22.56 -3.32 10.89
N LEU A 227 21.75 -3.93 10.02
CA LEU A 227 21.71 -5.39 9.86
C LEU A 227 23.01 -5.94 9.28
N ALA A 228 23.57 -5.29 8.25
CA ALA A 228 24.87 -5.68 7.69
C ALA A 228 25.99 -5.58 8.73
N GLY A 229 25.96 -4.53 9.56
CA GLY A 229 26.81 -4.35 10.73
C GLY A 229 26.67 -5.45 11.76
N TRP A 230 25.43 -5.78 12.15
CA TRP A 230 25.15 -6.81 13.14
C TRP A 230 25.69 -8.17 12.70
N VAL A 231 25.58 -8.51 11.41
CA VAL A 231 26.21 -9.73 10.84
C VAL A 231 27.72 -9.74 11.06
N ARG A 232 28.41 -8.64 10.74
CA ARG A 232 29.88 -8.55 10.87
C ARG A 232 30.33 -8.57 12.33
N ALA A 233 29.60 -7.90 13.21
CA ALA A 233 29.89 -7.83 14.63
C ALA A 233 29.63 -9.16 15.37
N SER A 234 28.79 -10.05 14.81
CA SER A 234 28.37 -11.30 15.44
C SER A 234 29.54 -12.29 15.60
N GLY A 235 30.16 -12.28 16.78
CA GLY A 235 31.29 -13.16 17.14
C GLY A 235 32.62 -12.42 17.32
N ARG A 236 32.60 -11.08 17.34
CA ARG A 236 33.77 -10.25 17.63
C ARG A 236 33.80 -9.81 19.11
N PRO A 237 34.94 -9.91 19.82
CA PRO A 237 35.08 -9.39 21.18
C PRO A 237 35.46 -7.89 21.20
N GLY A 238 35.21 -7.24 22.34
CA GLY A 238 35.73 -5.90 22.67
C GLY A 238 35.26 -4.75 21.78
N ALA A 239 36.02 -3.66 21.74
CA ALA A 239 35.70 -2.43 20.98
C ALA A 239 35.57 -2.66 19.46
N ARG A 240 36.30 -3.66 18.91
CA ARG A 240 36.23 -4.04 17.50
C ARG A 240 34.82 -4.48 17.06
N LYS A 241 34.01 -5.01 17.99
CA LYS A 241 32.59 -5.34 17.76
C LYS A 241 31.80 -4.10 17.33
N TRP A 242 31.96 -2.98 18.03
CA TRP A 242 31.22 -1.75 17.74
C TRP A 242 31.67 -1.11 16.44
N ILE A 243 32.98 -1.13 16.14
CA ILE A 243 33.50 -0.66 14.85
C ILE A 243 32.92 -1.50 13.70
N GLU A 244 32.95 -2.84 13.80
CA GLU A 244 32.39 -3.72 12.76
C GLU A 244 30.85 -3.62 12.66
N ALA A 245 30.16 -3.25 13.75
CA ALA A 245 28.72 -3.01 13.77
C ALA A 245 28.32 -1.72 13.05
N PHE A 246 29.06 -0.62 13.26
CA PHE A 246 28.68 0.68 12.70
C PHE A 246 29.36 1.00 11.36
N ALA A 247 30.46 0.33 10.99
CA ALA A 247 31.17 0.61 9.74
C ALA A 247 30.28 0.47 8.48
N PRO A 248 29.46 -0.60 8.30
CA PRO A 248 28.58 -0.69 7.13
C PRO A 248 27.51 0.38 7.11
N LEU A 249 26.96 0.74 8.28
CA LEU A 249 25.99 1.82 8.41
C LEU A 249 26.60 3.15 7.97
N ILE A 250 27.74 3.53 8.56
CA ILE A 250 28.41 4.79 8.25
C ILE A 250 28.76 4.85 6.76
N LEU A 251 29.31 3.77 6.21
CA LEU A 251 29.63 3.70 4.79
C LEU A 251 28.38 3.89 3.91
N LEU A 252 27.29 3.17 4.18
CA LEU A 252 26.07 3.28 3.38
C LEU A 252 25.43 4.67 3.48
N VAL A 253 25.41 5.26 4.68
CA VAL A 253 24.89 6.62 4.89
C VAL A 253 25.74 7.65 4.14
N LEU A 254 27.07 7.55 4.20
CA LEU A 254 27.97 8.44 3.47
C LEU A 254 27.81 8.29 1.95
N VAL A 255 27.75 7.05 1.44
CA VAL A 255 27.55 6.81 0.00
C VAL A 255 26.18 7.30 -0.44
N TYR A 256 25.12 7.06 0.35
CA TYR A 256 23.79 7.57 0.05
C TYR A 256 23.73 9.11 0.06
N GLN A 257 24.41 9.76 1.03
CA GLN A 257 24.55 11.22 1.04
C GLN A 257 25.25 11.72 -0.22
N ILE A 258 26.31 11.04 -0.68
CA ILE A 258 26.98 11.39 -1.94
C ILE A 258 26.01 11.24 -3.12
N CYS A 259 25.24 10.14 -3.19
CA CYS A 259 24.21 9.96 -4.22
C CYS A 259 23.14 11.06 -4.19
N ASP A 260 22.58 11.39 -3.02
CA ASP A 260 21.59 12.46 -2.84
C ASP A 260 22.17 13.82 -3.25
N SER A 261 23.41 14.13 -2.86
CA SER A 261 24.10 15.35 -3.26
C SER A 261 24.38 15.42 -4.76
N LEU A 262 24.74 14.30 -5.40
CA LEU A 262 24.94 14.25 -6.85
C LEU A 262 23.63 14.42 -7.61
N VAL A 263 22.53 13.81 -7.14
CA VAL A 263 21.19 14.03 -7.71
C VAL A 263 20.76 15.48 -7.53
N ALA A 264 20.98 16.08 -6.36
CA ALA A 264 20.68 17.48 -6.11
C ALA A 264 21.51 18.43 -7.00
N TYR A 265 22.81 18.18 -7.13
CA TYR A 265 23.68 18.92 -8.03
C TYR A 265 23.21 18.80 -9.49
N GLY A 266 22.86 17.57 -9.92
CA GLY A 266 22.34 17.34 -11.26
C GLY A 266 21.02 18.06 -11.50
N ASN A 267 20.12 18.06 -10.51
CA ASN A 267 18.87 18.79 -10.58
C ASN A 267 19.08 20.31 -10.76
N LEU A 268 20.08 20.89 -10.08
CA LEU A 268 20.45 22.30 -10.27
C LEU A 268 21.08 22.56 -11.65
N ARG A 269 21.91 21.64 -12.14
CA ARG A 269 22.67 21.82 -13.39
C ARG A 269 21.84 21.59 -14.66
N TRP A 270 20.89 20.66 -14.60
CA TRP A 270 20.08 20.19 -15.74
C TRP A 270 18.59 20.46 -15.59
N HIS A 271 18.16 21.17 -14.54
CA HIS A 271 16.77 21.60 -14.31
C HIS A 271 15.78 20.43 -14.38
N TRP A 272 16.04 19.38 -13.59
CA TRP A 272 15.14 18.22 -13.54
C TRP A 272 13.81 18.49 -12.82
N ASP A 273 13.62 19.67 -12.22
CA ASP A 273 12.42 20.10 -11.47
C ASP A 273 12.06 19.19 -10.28
N LEU A 274 13.05 18.50 -9.69
CA LEU A 274 12.90 17.74 -8.45
C LEU A 274 12.73 18.69 -7.25
N PRO A 275 11.98 18.30 -6.20
CA PRO A 275 11.81 19.12 -5.01
C PRO A 275 13.13 19.31 -4.24
N VAL A 276 13.62 20.56 -4.22
CA VAL A 276 14.90 20.93 -3.58
C VAL A 276 14.70 21.71 -2.29
N SER A 277 13.57 22.41 -2.14
CA SER A 277 13.36 23.29 -0.99
C SER A 277 13.17 22.49 0.30
N LEU A 278 13.74 22.99 1.39
CA LEU A 278 13.52 22.44 2.73
C LEU A 278 12.02 22.40 3.06
N ALA A 279 11.27 23.42 2.63
CA ALA A 279 9.82 23.50 2.77
C ALA A 279 9.09 22.36 2.04
N GLY A 280 9.43 22.10 0.76
CA GLY A 280 8.87 20.97 -0.01
C GLY A 280 9.19 19.63 0.65
N ARG A 281 10.44 19.44 1.09
CA ARG A 281 10.83 18.22 1.82
C ARG A 281 10.13 18.09 3.19
N VAL A 282 9.83 19.20 3.90
CA VAL A 282 9.17 19.18 5.23
C VAL A 282 7.68 18.83 5.11
N GLN A 283 7.01 19.39 4.10
CA GLN A 283 5.61 19.07 3.78
C GLN A 283 5.43 17.58 3.47
N GLU A 284 6.42 16.95 2.81
CA GLU A 284 6.44 15.50 2.51
C GLU A 284 6.65 14.60 3.74
N GLY A 285 7.43 15.04 4.74
CA GLY A 285 7.90 14.19 5.84
C GLY A 285 6.95 14.09 7.04
N VAL A 286 6.50 15.24 7.55
CA VAL A 286 5.62 15.32 8.74
C VAL A 286 4.36 16.12 8.46
N GLY A 287 4.38 17.02 7.46
CA GLY A 287 3.45 18.14 7.29
C GLY A 287 2.03 17.96 7.82
N LEU A 288 1.30 16.99 7.27
CA LEU A 288 -0.14 16.83 7.52
C LEU A 288 -0.49 15.56 8.33
N ARG A 289 0.50 14.70 8.61
CA ARG A 289 0.30 13.45 9.38
C ARG A 289 -0.19 13.69 10.82
N PRO A 290 0.24 14.72 11.57
CA PRO A 290 -0.31 14.99 12.90
C PRO A 290 -1.84 15.20 12.91
N LEU A 291 -2.41 15.74 11.82
CA LEU A 291 -3.87 15.86 11.67
C LEU A 291 -4.51 14.47 11.54
N LEU A 292 -3.96 13.61 10.67
CA LEU A 292 -4.39 12.21 10.55
C LEU A 292 -4.31 11.48 11.90
N TRP A 293 -3.21 11.65 12.63
CA TRP A 293 -2.99 11.01 13.92
C TRP A 293 -3.96 11.48 15.00
N ARG A 294 -4.30 12.78 15.00
CA ARG A 294 -5.31 13.33 15.91
C ARG A 294 -6.69 12.69 15.66
N HIS A 295 -7.11 12.55 14.41
CA HIS A 295 -8.36 11.88 14.07
C HIS A 295 -8.32 10.39 14.44
N ALA A 296 -7.25 9.67 14.08
CA ALA A 296 -7.09 8.25 14.43
C ALA A 296 -7.13 8.02 15.95
N TRP A 297 -6.46 8.88 16.71
CA TRP A 297 -6.49 8.84 18.17
C TRP A 297 -7.89 9.10 18.73
N HIS A 298 -8.61 10.08 18.18
CA HIS A 298 -10.00 10.35 18.58
C HIS A 298 -10.93 9.18 18.26
N MET A 299 -10.78 8.50 17.12
CA MET A 299 -11.52 7.26 16.80
C MET A 299 -11.24 6.16 17.84
N PHE A 300 -9.98 5.99 18.23
CA PHE A 300 -9.62 5.02 19.27
C PHE A 300 -10.24 5.37 20.62
N LEU A 301 -10.20 6.63 21.05
CA LEU A 301 -10.81 7.04 22.32
C LEU A 301 -12.33 6.84 22.33
N ALA A 302 -12.99 7.02 21.18
CA ALA A 302 -14.43 6.76 21.05
C ALA A 302 -14.77 5.26 21.08
N HIS A 303 -13.90 4.40 20.53
CA HIS A 303 -14.12 2.96 20.43
C HIS A 303 -12.87 2.16 20.86
N PRO A 304 -12.50 2.15 22.16
CA PRO A 304 -11.18 1.67 22.60
C PRO A 304 -10.97 0.16 22.47
N LEU A 305 -12.05 -0.64 22.51
CA LEU A 305 -11.94 -2.11 22.50
C LEU A 305 -11.82 -2.67 21.08
N LEU A 306 -12.84 -2.42 20.25
CA LEU A 306 -12.95 -2.97 18.89
C LEU A 306 -12.70 -1.93 17.80
N GLY A 307 -12.39 -0.66 18.12
CA GLY A 307 -12.14 0.37 17.11
C GLY A 307 -13.41 0.85 16.40
N GLY A 308 -13.25 1.88 15.56
CA GLY A 308 -14.31 2.50 14.78
C GLY A 308 -14.75 1.72 13.53
N GLY A 309 -14.18 0.52 13.29
CA GLY A 309 -14.47 -0.31 12.12
C GLY A 309 -13.39 -0.26 11.04
N TRP A 310 -12.97 -1.42 10.52
CA TRP A 310 -11.92 -1.52 9.49
C TRP A 310 -12.25 -0.75 8.20
N GLY A 311 -13.52 -0.82 7.77
CA GLY A 311 -14.01 -0.16 6.55
C GLY A 311 -14.46 1.28 6.72
N ASP A 312 -14.50 1.80 7.94
CA ASP A 312 -15.22 3.05 8.23
C ASP A 312 -14.28 4.21 8.56
N TYR A 313 -12.96 4.00 8.48
CA TYR A 313 -11.96 5.00 8.83
C TYR A 313 -12.20 6.33 8.09
N ALA A 314 -12.39 6.29 6.77
CA ALA A 314 -12.59 7.50 5.97
C ALA A 314 -13.88 8.25 6.33
N TRP A 315 -14.97 7.52 6.55
CA TRP A 315 -16.24 8.10 6.99
C TRP A 315 -16.13 8.71 8.38
N ASN A 316 -15.55 7.99 9.34
CA ASN A 316 -15.33 8.48 10.69
C ASN A 316 -14.45 9.74 10.68
N GLN A 317 -13.42 9.76 9.84
CA GLN A 317 -12.56 10.94 9.67
C GLN A 317 -13.36 12.12 9.12
N TYR A 318 -14.16 11.88 8.07
CA TYR A 318 -15.02 12.88 7.42
C TYR A 318 -15.98 13.52 8.42
N VAL A 319 -16.71 12.73 9.20
CA VAL A 319 -17.65 13.23 10.21
C VAL A 319 -16.93 13.97 11.35
N GLN A 320 -15.76 13.48 11.78
CA GLN A 320 -14.98 14.13 12.83
C GLN A 320 -14.44 15.51 12.44
N THR A 321 -14.45 15.89 11.17
CA THR A 321 -14.05 17.24 10.75
C THR A 321 -14.93 18.33 11.36
N ASP A 322 -16.16 18.01 11.78
CA ASP A 322 -17.06 18.94 12.48
C ASP A 322 -16.48 19.41 13.83
N VAL A 323 -15.68 18.56 14.48
CA VAL A 323 -15.14 18.81 15.82
C VAL A 323 -13.63 19.08 15.78
N LEU A 324 -12.90 18.31 14.98
CA LEU A 324 -11.44 18.38 14.93
C LEU A 324 -10.94 19.35 13.85
N GLY A 325 -11.74 19.65 12.83
CA GLY A 325 -11.35 20.53 11.73
C GLY A 325 -10.50 19.82 10.67
N HIS A 326 -9.45 20.51 10.20
CA HIS A 326 -8.68 20.13 9.02
C HIS A 326 -7.99 18.76 9.10
N VAL A 327 -8.10 17.98 8.02
CA VAL A 327 -7.40 16.70 7.82
C VAL A 327 -7.49 16.26 6.36
N GLU A 328 -6.41 15.76 5.76
CA GLU A 328 -6.49 15.25 4.39
C GLU A 328 -7.36 13.99 4.32
N MET A 329 -8.17 13.88 3.27
CA MET A 329 -8.94 12.66 3.02
C MET A 329 -8.01 11.46 2.94
N SER A 330 -8.19 10.50 3.86
CA SER A 330 -7.43 9.26 3.88
C SER A 330 -8.27 8.10 4.39
N MET A 331 -7.91 6.89 3.95
CA MET A 331 -8.47 5.63 4.47
C MET A 331 -7.59 5.03 5.58
N ASN A 332 -6.51 5.72 5.97
CA ASN A 332 -5.49 5.20 6.87
C ASN A 332 -4.90 6.30 7.77
N ALA A 333 -4.31 5.90 8.89
CA ALA A 333 -3.59 6.83 9.78
C ALA A 333 -2.13 7.11 9.36
N HIS A 334 -1.63 6.46 8.31
CA HIS A 334 -0.21 6.51 7.89
C HIS A 334 0.76 6.18 9.04
N ASN A 335 0.30 5.38 9.99
CA ASN A 335 1.05 4.82 11.10
C ASN A 335 0.33 3.56 11.55
N ILE A 336 0.95 2.39 11.39
CA ILE A 336 0.28 1.11 11.59
C ILE A 336 -0.28 0.90 13.00
N ILE A 337 0.34 1.51 14.03
CA ILE A 337 -0.16 1.39 15.41
C ILE A 337 -1.44 2.21 15.57
N LEU A 338 -1.43 3.47 15.14
CA LEU A 338 -2.62 4.32 15.19
C LEU A 338 -3.73 3.82 14.26
N ASP A 339 -3.37 3.27 13.11
CA ASP A 339 -4.32 2.68 12.15
C ASP A 339 -5.05 1.48 12.77
N LEU A 340 -4.31 0.57 13.41
CA LEU A 340 -4.90 -0.56 14.12
C LEU A 340 -5.75 -0.13 15.31
N LEU A 341 -5.28 0.83 16.12
CA LEU A 341 -6.07 1.36 17.24
C LEU A 341 -7.38 1.99 16.77
N ALA A 342 -7.33 2.80 15.71
CA ALA A 342 -8.51 3.45 15.16
C ALA A 342 -9.50 2.45 14.54
N LYS A 343 -9.00 1.42 13.82
CA LYS A 343 -9.85 0.48 13.05
C LYS A 343 -10.35 -0.70 13.87
N VAL A 344 -9.52 -1.28 14.71
CA VAL A 344 -9.78 -2.56 15.42
C VAL A 344 -9.53 -2.50 16.93
N GLY A 345 -9.20 -1.31 17.45
CA GLY A 345 -9.06 -1.06 18.88
C GLY A 345 -7.90 -1.80 19.53
N LEU A 346 -7.90 -1.80 20.87
CA LEU A 346 -6.87 -2.45 21.67
C LEU A 346 -6.86 -3.96 21.44
N VAL A 347 -8.02 -4.59 21.23
CA VAL A 347 -8.11 -6.03 20.99
C VAL A 347 -7.38 -6.40 19.71
N GLY A 348 -7.68 -5.71 18.60
CA GLY A 348 -7.01 -5.96 17.32
C GLY A 348 -5.51 -5.66 17.35
N LEU A 349 -5.10 -4.57 18.02
CA LEU A 349 -3.69 -4.25 18.20
C LEU A 349 -2.95 -5.37 18.96
N LEU A 350 -3.47 -5.82 20.10
CA LEU A 350 -2.82 -6.84 20.92
C LEU A 350 -2.69 -8.18 20.20
N VAL A 351 -3.72 -8.56 19.44
CA VAL A 351 -3.72 -9.78 18.65
C VAL A 351 -2.62 -9.79 17.58
N VAL A 352 -2.30 -8.64 17.00
CA VAL A 352 -1.17 -8.49 16.05
C VAL A 352 0.17 -8.34 16.79
N ALA A 353 0.20 -7.55 17.86
CA ALA A 353 1.42 -7.20 18.58
C ALA A 353 2.04 -8.40 19.31
N LEU A 354 1.24 -9.24 19.97
CA LEU A 354 1.78 -10.34 20.79
C LEU A 354 2.58 -11.38 19.99
N PRO A 355 2.08 -11.93 18.85
CA PRO A 355 2.86 -12.84 18.02
C PRO A 355 4.12 -12.18 17.45
N PHE A 356 4.03 -10.89 17.09
CA PHE A 356 5.13 -10.11 16.54
C PHE A 356 6.21 -9.80 17.58
N LEU A 357 5.84 -9.44 18.82
CA LEU A 357 6.79 -9.27 19.94
C LEU A 357 7.55 -10.56 20.22
N GLY A 358 6.87 -11.71 20.16
CA GLY A 358 7.55 -12.99 20.26
C GLY A 358 8.51 -13.26 19.09
N PHE A 359 8.21 -12.76 17.89
CA PHE A 359 9.12 -12.82 16.74
C PHE A 359 10.35 -11.93 16.95
N ILE A 360 10.17 -10.70 17.44
CA ILE A 360 11.29 -9.81 17.80
C ILE A 360 12.17 -10.44 18.89
N ARG A 361 11.56 -11.07 19.91
CA ARG A 361 12.31 -11.82 20.93
C ARG A 361 13.13 -12.97 20.33
N LEU A 362 12.59 -13.70 19.34
CA LEU A 362 13.34 -14.73 18.61
C LEU A 362 14.50 -14.11 17.84
N MET A 363 14.25 -13.03 17.11
CA MET A 363 15.25 -12.30 16.33
C MET A 363 16.46 -11.89 17.20
N TRP A 364 16.21 -11.33 18.38
CA TRP A 364 17.28 -10.88 19.29
C TRP A 364 18.05 -12.02 19.96
N ARG A 365 17.40 -13.17 20.21
CA ARG A 365 18.05 -14.32 20.84
C ARG A 365 18.89 -15.15 19.88
N ARG A 366 18.67 -15.00 18.56
CA ARG A 366 19.37 -15.77 17.56
C ARG A 366 20.64 -15.09 17.09
N ARG A 367 21.64 -15.92 16.80
CA ARG A 367 22.81 -15.47 16.05
C ARG A 367 22.38 -15.09 14.63
N ILE A 368 22.59 -13.83 14.27
CA ILE A 368 22.27 -13.33 12.93
C ILE A 368 23.24 -13.95 11.90
N THR A 369 22.69 -14.43 10.80
CA THR A 369 23.44 -14.93 9.64
C THR A 369 23.16 -14.01 8.43
N PRO A 370 23.98 -14.02 7.37
CA PRO A 370 23.72 -13.22 6.18
C PRO A 370 22.33 -13.47 5.57
N ARG A 371 21.88 -14.73 5.60
CA ARG A 371 20.55 -15.16 5.15
C ARG A 371 19.43 -14.56 5.99
N LEU A 372 19.56 -14.61 7.32
CA LEU A 372 18.57 -14.02 8.23
C LEU A 372 18.59 -12.49 8.16
N ALA A 373 19.75 -11.87 8.01
CA ALA A 373 19.85 -10.42 7.86
C ALA A 373 19.13 -9.91 6.62
N PHE A 374 19.22 -10.63 5.48
CA PHE A 374 18.45 -10.30 4.29
C PHE A 374 16.95 -10.32 4.56
N ILE A 375 16.44 -11.40 5.13
CA ILE A 375 15.00 -11.56 5.41
C ILE A 375 14.52 -10.57 6.50
N TYR A 376 15.31 -10.33 7.54
CA TYR A 376 15.02 -9.30 8.53
C TYR A 376 15.04 -7.90 7.92
N ALA A 377 15.85 -7.64 6.89
CA ALA A 377 15.82 -6.35 6.20
C ALA A 377 14.47 -6.13 5.52
N ILE A 378 13.91 -7.14 4.84
CA ILE A 378 12.56 -7.05 4.24
C ILE A 378 11.51 -6.69 5.32
N VAL A 379 11.53 -7.42 6.45
CA VAL A 379 10.59 -7.20 7.56
C VAL A 379 10.75 -5.80 8.16
N LEU A 380 11.98 -5.38 8.46
CA LEU A 380 12.24 -4.10 9.13
C LEU A 380 12.05 -2.90 8.20
N VAL A 381 12.39 -3.02 6.91
CA VAL A 381 12.09 -1.99 5.90
C VAL A 381 10.59 -1.72 5.86
N LEU A 382 9.77 -2.77 5.78
CA LEU A 382 8.31 -2.62 5.76
C LEU A 382 7.73 -2.20 7.10
N ALA A 383 8.30 -2.62 8.22
CA ALA A 383 7.88 -2.15 9.54
C ALA A 383 8.13 -0.64 9.69
N VAL A 384 9.31 -0.16 9.32
CA VAL A 384 9.66 1.27 9.35
C VAL A 384 8.81 2.07 8.37
N HIS A 385 8.63 1.58 7.14
CA HIS A 385 7.76 2.23 6.17
C HIS A 385 6.31 2.31 6.68
N SER A 386 5.81 1.28 7.35
CA SER A 386 4.46 1.26 7.94
C SER A 386 4.26 2.17 9.15
N MET A 387 5.33 2.72 9.72
CA MET A 387 5.23 3.76 10.75
C MET A 387 4.98 5.16 10.18
N LEU A 388 5.22 5.34 8.88
CA LEU A 388 5.16 6.63 8.18
C LEU A 388 4.15 6.65 7.03
N GLU A 389 3.80 5.47 6.52
CA GLU A 389 2.86 5.22 5.43
C GLU A 389 2.11 3.89 5.69
N TYR A 390 1.43 3.36 4.68
CA TYR A 390 0.59 2.17 4.77
C TYR A 390 0.92 1.09 3.71
N PRO A 391 2.20 0.71 3.50
CA PRO A 391 2.57 -0.26 2.45
C PRO A 391 1.90 -1.63 2.64
N LEU A 392 1.58 -2.02 3.88
CA LEU A 392 0.97 -3.32 4.17
C LEU A 392 -0.52 -3.42 3.77
N HIS A 393 -1.14 -2.33 3.33
CA HIS A 393 -2.47 -2.37 2.70
C HIS A 393 -2.41 -2.77 1.22
N TYR A 394 -1.22 -2.90 0.65
CA TYR A 394 -1.01 -3.34 -0.74
C TYR A 394 -0.53 -4.79 -0.77
N LEU A 395 -1.18 -5.65 -1.56
CA LEU A 395 -0.88 -7.09 -1.57
C LEU A 395 0.57 -7.35 -2.01
N TYR A 396 1.08 -6.55 -2.94
CA TYR A 396 2.46 -6.67 -3.44
C TYR A 396 3.52 -6.40 -2.37
N PHE A 397 3.21 -5.74 -1.25
CA PHE A 397 4.11 -5.66 -0.09
C PHE A 397 3.72 -6.61 1.04
N LEU A 398 2.41 -6.81 1.26
CA LEU A 398 1.90 -7.67 2.32
C LEU A 398 2.37 -9.12 2.16
N LEU A 399 2.34 -9.68 0.94
CA LEU A 399 2.74 -11.08 0.73
C LEU A 399 4.25 -11.30 0.86
N PRO A 400 5.15 -10.47 0.29
CA PRO A 400 6.57 -10.52 0.61
C PRO A 400 6.88 -10.38 2.10
N PHE A 401 6.17 -9.49 2.82
CA PHE A 401 6.30 -9.34 4.26
C PHE A 401 5.93 -10.64 5.01
N ALA A 402 4.76 -11.20 4.68
CA ALA A 402 4.27 -12.42 5.31
C ALA A 402 5.20 -13.62 5.03
N PHE A 403 5.71 -13.73 3.79
CA PHE A 403 6.70 -14.73 3.42
C PHE A 403 7.98 -14.57 4.25
N ALA A 404 8.50 -13.34 4.37
CA ALA A 404 9.71 -13.06 5.12
C ALA A 404 9.56 -13.41 6.61
N LEU A 405 8.42 -13.06 7.21
CA LEU A 405 8.07 -13.46 8.58
C LEU A 405 8.01 -14.99 8.72
N GLY A 406 7.33 -15.65 7.79
CA GLY A 406 7.20 -17.11 7.75
C GLY A 406 8.54 -17.81 7.61
N TYR A 407 9.42 -17.31 6.72
CA TYR A 407 10.76 -17.83 6.51
C TYR A 407 11.67 -17.62 7.72
N ALA A 408 11.51 -16.53 8.48
CA ALA A 408 12.36 -16.24 9.64
C ALA A 408 11.86 -16.83 10.97
N ASP A 409 10.55 -17.02 11.15
CA ASP A 409 9.98 -17.51 12.41
C ASP A 409 10.01 -19.03 12.56
N GLU A 410 11.01 -19.57 13.26
CA GLU A 410 11.15 -21.00 13.51
C GLU A 410 10.37 -21.50 14.74
N ARG A 411 9.62 -20.62 15.42
CA ARG A 411 8.69 -21.05 16.47
C ARG A 411 7.53 -21.78 15.79
N ASN A 412 7.38 -23.05 16.09
CA ASN A 412 6.32 -23.87 15.50
C ASN A 412 5.14 -23.99 16.45
N LEU A 413 3.94 -23.70 15.94
CA LEU A 413 2.71 -24.08 16.62
C LEU A 413 2.53 -25.60 16.57
N ARG A 414 1.91 -26.15 17.62
CA ARG A 414 1.57 -27.58 17.68
C ARG A 414 0.35 -27.93 16.81
N VAL A 415 -0.53 -26.96 16.60
CA VAL A 415 -1.77 -27.06 15.82
C VAL A 415 -1.82 -25.91 14.83
N PRO A 416 -2.25 -26.12 13.57
CA PRO A 416 -2.64 -27.40 12.96
C PRO A 416 -1.46 -28.36 12.71
N SER A 417 -1.78 -29.64 12.44
CA SER A 417 -0.78 -30.62 12.00
C SER A 417 -0.16 -30.21 10.65
N ASN A 418 1.00 -30.77 10.30
CA ASN A 418 1.68 -30.42 9.05
C ASN A 418 0.82 -30.68 7.80
N SER A 419 0.15 -31.84 7.75
CA SER A 419 -0.74 -32.21 6.65
C SER A 419 -1.95 -31.28 6.58
N MET A 420 -2.54 -30.93 7.72
CA MET A 420 -3.65 -29.97 7.78
C MET A 420 -3.20 -28.58 7.31
N SER A 421 -2.03 -28.11 7.75
CA SER A 421 -1.47 -26.84 7.24
C SER A 421 -1.26 -26.88 5.72
N TRP A 422 -0.74 -27.99 5.18
CA TRP A 422 -0.54 -28.13 3.73
C TRP A 422 -1.88 -28.07 2.98
N VAL A 423 -2.88 -28.81 3.46
CA VAL A 423 -4.24 -28.83 2.87
C VAL A 423 -4.89 -27.45 2.95
N LEU A 424 -4.85 -26.80 4.11
CA LEU A 424 -5.43 -25.46 4.29
C LEU A 424 -4.77 -24.43 3.37
N THR A 425 -3.44 -24.43 3.26
CA THR A 425 -2.73 -23.55 2.32
C THR A 425 -3.12 -23.85 0.87
N GLY A 426 -3.29 -25.13 0.51
CA GLY A 426 -3.77 -25.54 -0.81
C GLY A 426 -5.20 -25.06 -1.09
N VAL A 427 -6.13 -25.27 -0.17
CA VAL A 427 -7.53 -24.81 -0.27
C VAL A 427 -7.58 -23.29 -0.39
N LEU A 428 -6.86 -22.55 0.46
CA LEU A 428 -6.78 -21.10 0.39
C LEU A 428 -6.21 -20.63 -0.96
N THR A 429 -5.21 -21.32 -1.51
CA THR A 429 -4.64 -21.01 -2.83
C THR A 429 -5.69 -21.17 -3.94
N ILE A 430 -6.49 -22.25 -3.90
CA ILE A 430 -7.58 -22.49 -4.87
C ILE A 430 -8.66 -21.42 -4.72
N CYS A 431 -9.09 -21.11 -3.49
CA CYS A 431 -10.05 -20.04 -3.23
C CYS A 431 -9.56 -18.68 -3.75
N CYS A 432 -8.28 -18.36 -3.53
CA CYS A 432 -7.67 -17.14 -4.07
C CYS A 432 -7.66 -17.14 -5.60
N ALA A 433 -7.42 -18.28 -6.26
CA ALA A 433 -7.45 -18.37 -7.72
C ALA A 433 -8.85 -18.12 -8.29
N VAL A 434 -9.87 -18.74 -7.71
CA VAL A 434 -11.28 -18.51 -8.09
C VAL A 434 -11.68 -17.06 -7.86
N LEU A 435 -11.32 -16.49 -6.71
CA LEU A 435 -11.60 -15.10 -6.38
C LEU A 435 -10.91 -14.14 -7.35
N THR A 436 -9.64 -14.38 -7.67
CA THR A 436 -8.86 -13.56 -8.62
C THR A 436 -9.50 -13.56 -10.00
N ALA A 437 -9.95 -14.73 -10.48
CA ALA A 437 -10.68 -14.83 -11.75
C ALA A 437 -12.00 -14.04 -11.71
N ARG A 438 -12.73 -14.07 -10.59
CA ARG A 438 -13.96 -13.30 -10.44
C ARG A 438 -13.71 -11.79 -10.36
N MET A 439 -12.68 -11.36 -9.60
CA MET A 439 -12.30 -9.96 -9.47
C MET A 439 -11.94 -9.34 -10.82
N TRP A 440 -11.29 -10.10 -11.71
CA TRP A 440 -11.03 -9.65 -13.08
C TRP A 440 -12.32 -9.27 -13.82
N VAL A 441 -13.33 -10.14 -13.80
CA VAL A 441 -14.62 -9.89 -14.47
C VAL A 441 -15.31 -8.65 -13.89
N ASP A 442 -15.38 -8.56 -12.55
CA ASP A 442 -15.99 -7.41 -11.87
C ASP A 442 -15.26 -6.11 -12.17
N TYR A 443 -13.93 -6.12 -12.09
CA TYR A 443 -13.13 -4.91 -12.28
C TYR A 443 -13.22 -4.39 -13.70
N LYS A 444 -13.14 -5.27 -14.72
CA LYS A 444 -13.31 -4.84 -16.11
C LYS A 444 -14.68 -4.23 -16.36
N SER A 445 -15.71 -4.66 -15.64
CA SER A 445 -17.03 -4.06 -15.71
C SER A 445 -17.06 -2.64 -15.11
N VAL A 446 -16.46 -2.47 -13.93
CA VAL A 446 -16.40 -1.18 -13.23
C VAL A 446 -15.49 -0.19 -13.97
N GLU A 447 -14.34 -0.64 -14.47
CA GLU A 447 -13.39 0.17 -15.22
C GLU A 447 -14.01 0.70 -16.52
N ARG A 448 -14.79 -0.11 -17.26
CA ARG A 448 -15.53 0.35 -18.43
C ARG A 448 -16.59 1.39 -18.08
N LEU A 449 -17.27 1.22 -16.94
CA LEU A 449 -18.23 2.19 -16.45
C LEU A 449 -17.56 3.52 -16.08
N TYR A 450 -16.32 3.46 -15.56
CA TYR A 450 -15.55 4.64 -15.18
C TYR A 450 -14.97 5.37 -16.41
N TYR A 451 -14.54 4.62 -17.41
CA TYR A 451 -14.02 5.14 -18.68
C TYR A 451 -14.95 4.74 -19.85
N PRO A 452 -16.17 5.30 -19.92
CA PRO A 452 -17.11 4.94 -20.97
C PRO A 452 -16.54 5.37 -22.33
N LYS A 453 -16.28 4.38 -23.20
CA LYS A 453 -15.88 4.63 -24.60
C LYS A 453 -17.09 4.95 -25.49
N GLU A 454 -18.24 4.43 -25.11
CA GLU A 454 -19.53 4.60 -25.79
C GLU A 454 -20.46 5.48 -24.95
N ASN A 455 -21.75 5.53 -25.32
CA ASN A 455 -22.78 6.23 -24.56
C ASN A 455 -22.81 5.74 -23.09
N PRO A 456 -22.63 6.62 -22.08
CA PRO A 456 -22.64 6.25 -20.67
C PRO A 456 -23.89 5.48 -20.23
N ARG A 457 -25.04 5.75 -20.85
CA ARG A 457 -26.29 5.00 -20.56
C ARG A 457 -26.21 3.54 -21.00
N ALA A 458 -25.59 3.27 -22.14
CA ALA A 458 -25.41 1.90 -22.64
C ALA A 458 -24.43 1.13 -21.76
N GLU A 459 -23.33 1.76 -21.33
CA GLU A 459 -22.38 1.14 -20.39
C GLU A 459 -23.02 0.86 -19.03
N LEU A 460 -23.89 1.75 -18.53
CA LEU A 460 -24.65 1.48 -17.31
C LEU A 460 -25.58 0.27 -17.44
N GLN A 461 -26.29 0.14 -18.56
CA GLN A 461 -27.13 -1.04 -18.83
C GLN A 461 -26.31 -2.33 -18.91
N ARG A 462 -25.15 -2.29 -19.58
CA ARG A 462 -24.20 -3.41 -19.64
C ARG A 462 -23.70 -3.78 -18.25
N TYR A 463 -23.33 -2.78 -17.44
CA TYR A 463 -22.90 -2.97 -16.06
C TYR A 463 -23.99 -3.70 -15.27
N GLN A 464 -25.23 -3.20 -15.29
CA GLN A 464 -26.37 -3.79 -14.58
C GLN A 464 -26.69 -5.22 -15.02
N ALA A 465 -26.46 -5.57 -16.29
CA ALA A 465 -26.68 -6.92 -16.81
C ALA A 465 -25.56 -7.93 -16.48
N ASN A 466 -24.37 -7.49 -16.07
CA ASN A 466 -23.17 -8.33 -15.94
C ASN A 466 -23.12 -9.20 -14.66
N GLY A 467 -24.21 -9.26 -13.88
CA GLY A 467 -24.32 -10.10 -12.68
C GLY A 467 -23.23 -9.81 -11.64
N GLN A 468 -23.11 -8.56 -11.21
CA GLN A 468 -22.06 -8.07 -10.29
C GLN A 468 -22.12 -8.74 -8.92
N LEU A 469 -20.95 -8.99 -8.31
CA LEU A 469 -20.88 -9.65 -7.00
C LEU A 469 -20.01 -8.91 -5.99
N LEU A 470 -18.75 -8.63 -6.31
CA LEU A 470 -17.75 -8.22 -5.31
C LEU A 470 -17.46 -6.73 -5.31
N LEU A 471 -17.31 -6.10 -6.49
CA LEU A 471 -16.92 -4.69 -6.62
C LEU A 471 -18.11 -3.73 -6.80
N VAL A 472 -19.30 -4.13 -6.34
CA VAL A 472 -20.51 -3.29 -6.37
C VAL A 472 -20.30 -1.90 -5.74
N PRO A 473 -19.62 -1.74 -4.58
CA PRO A 473 -19.39 -0.41 -4.00
C PRO A 473 -18.63 0.54 -4.93
N TYR A 474 -17.64 0.05 -5.68
CA TYR A 474 -16.90 0.84 -6.66
C TYR A 474 -17.73 1.17 -7.90
N GLY A 475 -18.65 0.27 -8.30
CA GLY A 475 -19.66 0.57 -9.31
C GLY A 475 -20.58 1.70 -8.87
N ASN A 476 -21.13 1.60 -7.66
CA ASN A 476 -21.99 2.63 -7.08
C ASN A 476 -21.27 3.98 -6.98
N LEU A 477 -20.00 3.99 -6.55
CA LEU A 477 -19.17 5.20 -6.56
C LEU A 477 -19.02 5.80 -7.97
N THR A 478 -18.83 4.95 -8.97
CA THR A 478 -18.75 5.38 -10.38
C THR A 478 -20.08 5.94 -10.88
N ILE A 479 -21.19 5.29 -10.57
CA ILE A 479 -22.55 5.74 -10.91
C ILE A 479 -22.83 7.09 -10.26
N ALA A 480 -22.54 7.20 -8.96
CA ALA A 480 -22.68 8.43 -8.20
C ALA A 480 -21.93 9.57 -8.89
N ASN A 481 -20.65 9.41 -9.22
CA ASN A 481 -19.87 10.45 -9.88
C ASN A 481 -20.38 10.89 -11.27
N ASN A 482 -21.06 10.01 -12.01
CA ASN A 482 -21.44 10.27 -13.40
C ASN A 482 -22.93 10.58 -13.63
N ALA A 483 -23.80 10.28 -12.66
CA ALA A 483 -25.24 10.52 -12.81
C ALA A 483 -25.56 12.03 -12.92
N ALA A 484 -26.65 12.38 -13.59
CA ALA A 484 -27.13 13.76 -13.63
C ALA A 484 -27.89 14.11 -12.34
N ILE A 485 -27.56 15.25 -11.74
CA ILE A 485 -28.25 15.79 -10.56
C ILE A 485 -29.06 17.01 -11.00
N ASN A 486 -30.38 16.89 -10.88
CA ASN A 486 -31.32 17.99 -11.08
C ASN A 486 -32.43 17.90 -10.03
N TYR A 487 -33.37 18.84 -10.07
CA TYR A 487 -34.47 18.90 -9.09
C TYR A 487 -35.29 17.60 -9.02
N GLU A 488 -35.57 16.97 -10.18
CA GLU A 488 -36.39 15.75 -10.25
C GLU A 488 -35.64 14.52 -9.71
N THR A 489 -34.33 14.40 -10.00
CA THR A 489 -33.52 13.25 -9.57
C THR A 489 -32.98 13.41 -8.15
N ALA A 490 -33.05 14.61 -7.56
CA ALA A 490 -32.45 14.94 -6.27
C ALA A 490 -32.80 13.98 -5.11
N PRO A 491 -34.06 13.52 -4.93
CA PRO A 491 -34.40 12.58 -3.86
C PRO A 491 -33.64 11.26 -3.95
N VAL A 492 -33.53 10.70 -5.17
CA VAL A 492 -32.80 9.45 -5.42
C VAL A 492 -31.29 9.68 -5.32
N MET A 493 -30.81 10.77 -5.92
CA MET A 493 -29.40 11.10 -5.93
C MET A 493 -28.86 11.38 -4.53
N ALA A 494 -29.64 11.98 -3.62
CA ALA A 494 -29.17 12.16 -2.25
C ALA A 494 -28.85 10.83 -1.57
N ALA A 495 -29.65 9.78 -1.78
CA ALA A 495 -29.37 8.45 -1.22
C ALA A 495 -28.12 7.80 -1.86
N VAL A 496 -28.00 7.90 -3.18
CA VAL A 496 -26.86 7.34 -3.94
C VAL A 496 -25.55 8.04 -3.56
N GLU A 497 -25.55 9.37 -3.54
CA GLU A 497 -24.36 10.16 -3.18
C GLU A 497 -24.02 9.99 -1.69
N HIS A 498 -25.01 9.89 -0.79
CA HIS A 498 -24.75 9.59 0.62
C HIS A 498 -24.02 8.25 0.79
N GLN A 499 -24.47 7.19 0.11
CA GLN A 499 -23.78 5.90 0.13
C GLN A 499 -22.35 6.01 -0.45
N ALA A 500 -22.16 6.79 -1.52
CA ALA A 500 -20.85 7.02 -2.11
C ALA A 500 -19.91 7.77 -1.14
N VAL A 501 -20.42 8.77 -0.40
CA VAL A 501 -19.66 9.49 0.64
C VAL A 501 -19.32 8.57 1.82
N GLN A 502 -20.25 7.70 2.24
CA GLN A 502 -19.97 6.71 3.29
C GLN A 502 -18.86 5.73 2.86
N PHE A 503 -18.83 5.33 1.59
CA PHE A 503 -17.80 4.45 1.04
C PHE A 503 -16.45 5.15 0.85
N TYR A 504 -16.46 6.32 0.22
CA TYR A 504 -15.27 7.10 -0.10
C TYR A 504 -15.62 8.60 -0.18
N PRO A 505 -15.43 9.37 0.90
CA PRO A 505 -15.81 10.79 0.98
C PRO A 505 -14.82 11.67 0.21
N SER A 506 -14.78 11.53 -1.12
CA SER A 506 -13.99 12.40 -1.98
C SER A 506 -14.75 13.65 -2.42
N SER A 507 -14.03 14.61 -2.99
CA SER A 507 -14.59 15.90 -3.39
C SER A 507 -15.79 15.80 -4.33
N GLY A 508 -15.79 14.85 -5.27
CA GLY A 508 -16.90 14.61 -6.20
C GLY A 508 -18.21 14.24 -5.50
N PRO A 509 -18.31 13.06 -4.85
CA PRO A 509 -19.51 12.61 -4.15
C PRO A 509 -20.00 13.60 -3.08
N VAL A 510 -19.08 14.24 -2.34
CA VAL A 510 -19.49 15.18 -1.28
C VAL A 510 -20.18 16.42 -1.84
N GLN A 511 -19.65 17.04 -2.90
CA GLN A 511 -20.31 18.19 -3.55
C GLN A 511 -21.67 17.80 -4.12
N ARG A 512 -21.72 16.64 -4.75
CA ARG A 512 -22.91 16.09 -5.39
C ARG A 512 -24.00 15.78 -4.37
N TYR A 513 -23.62 15.22 -3.23
CA TYR A 513 -24.52 15.01 -2.10
C TYR A 513 -25.07 16.34 -1.56
N ALA A 514 -24.22 17.35 -1.36
CA ALA A 514 -24.65 18.67 -0.91
C ALA A 514 -25.65 19.30 -1.88
N VAL A 515 -25.39 19.23 -3.19
CA VAL A 515 -26.29 19.77 -4.23
C VAL A 515 -27.63 19.02 -4.26
N ALA A 516 -27.62 17.68 -4.12
CA ALA A 516 -28.84 16.88 -4.07
C ALA A 516 -29.71 17.21 -2.83
N LEU A 517 -29.08 17.48 -1.67
CA LEU A 517 -29.77 17.98 -0.48
C LEU A 517 -30.35 19.38 -0.69
N ALA A 518 -29.57 20.27 -1.33
CA ALA A 518 -30.00 21.64 -1.61
C ALA A 518 -31.22 21.69 -2.55
N PHE A 519 -31.28 20.84 -3.58
CA PHE A 519 -32.46 20.74 -4.46
C PHE A 519 -33.71 20.26 -3.71
N GLN A 520 -33.57 19.53 -2.60
CA GLN A 520 -34.67 19.13 -1.73
C GLN A 520 -35.05 20.20 -0.70
N GLY A 521 -34.43 21.39 -0.75
CA GLY A 521 -34.65 22.46 0.23
C GLY A 521 -33.92 22.27 1.55
N LYS A 522 -33.11 21.20 1.71
CA LYS A 522 -32.35 20.88 2.92
C LYS A 522 -31.03 21.66 2.99
N THR A 523 -31.14 22.99 3.02
CA THR A 523 -29.98 23.90 2.91
C THR A 523 -28.98 23.70 4.05
N ASP A 524 -29.44 23.53 5.29
CA ASP A 524 -28.54 23.37 6.44
C ASP A 524 -27.74 22.06 6.38
N GLU A 525 -28.40 20.94 6.03
CA GLU A 525 -27.73 19.65 5.83
C GLU A 525 -26.69 19.72 4.71
N ALA A 526 -27.01 20.42 3.61
CA ALA A 526 -26.10 20.63 2.50
C ALA A 526 -24.85 21.41 2.92
N LEU A 527 -25.02 22.49 3.71
CA LEU A 527 -23.89 23.30 4.20
C LEU A 527 -22.97 22.50 5.13
N VAL A 528 -23.51 21.60 5.94
CA VAL A 528 -22.67 20.69 6.75
C VAL A 528 -21.74 19.89 5.85
N GLN A 529 -22.23 19.32 4.75
CA GLN A 529 -21.38 18.55 3.84
C GLN A 529 -20.30 19.41 3.18
N VAL A 530 -20.62 20.67 2.82
CA VAL A 530 -19.65 21.59 2.22
C VAL A 530 -18.60 22.06 3.24
N ARG A 531 -18.96 22.28 4.51
CA ARG A 531 -17.97 22.57 5.57
C ARG A 531 -17.01 21.40 5.78
N ARG A 532 -17.52 20.16 5.77
CA ARG A 532 -16.67 18.97 5.85
C ARG A 532 -15.76 18.83 4.64
N LEU A 533 -16.26 19.11 3.43
CA LEU A 533 -15.45 19.18 2.21
C LEU A 533 -14.33 20.21 2.35
N HIS A 534 -14.66 21.42 2.82
CA HIS A 534 -13.68 22.47 3.08
C HIS A 534 -12.63 22.02 4.08
N ASN A 535 -13.03 21.36 5.18
CA ASN A 535 -12.09 20.85 6.16
C ASN A 535 -11.19 19.73 5.62
N GLN A 536 -11.67 18.91 4.68
CA GLN A 536 -10.86 17.86 4.07
C GLN A 536 -9.86 18.36 3.02
N TYR A 537 -10.24 19.42 2.30
CA TYR A 537 -9.47 19.92 1.15
C TYR A 537 -9.03 21.36 1.33
N TRP A 538 -8.84 21.86 2.55
CA TRP A 538 -8.59 23.29 2.85
C TRP A 538 -7.42 23.92 2.10
N THR A 539 -6.39 23.13 1.75
CA THR A 539 -5.24 23.57 0.94
C THR A 539 -5.55 23.69 -0.55
N GLU A 540 -6.52 22.93 -1.05
CA GLU A 540 -6.88 22.81 -2.46
C GLU A 540 -8.38 23.07 -2.71
N TYR A 541 -9.06 23.72 -1.77
CA TYR A 541 -10.52 23.75 -1.74
C TYR A 541 -11.10 24.34 -3.02
N ALA A 542 -10.47 25.40 -3.54
CA ALA A 542 -10.84 26.04 -4.79
C ALA A 542 -10.89 25.10 -6.00
N SER A 543 -9.87 24.25 -6.18
CA SER A 543 -9.85 23.28 -7.28
C SER A 543 -10.79 22.09 -7.01
N GLN A 544 -11.01 21.77 -5.73
CA GLN A 544 -11.84 20.65 -5.29
C GLN A 544 -13.33 21.01 -5.15
N SER A 545 -13.73 22.29 -5.27
CA SER A 545 -15.11 22.78 -5.09
C SER A 545 -15.77 23.30 -6.38
N MET A 546 -15.22 22.98 -7.56
CA MET A 546 -15.67 23.57 -8.83
C MET A 546 -17.15 23.27 -9.17
N LEU A 547 -17.70 22.14 -8.73
CA LEU A 547 -19.11 21.83 -8.99
C LEU A 547 -20.02 22.84 -8.29
N LEU A 548 -19.70 23.24 -7.06
CA LEU A 548 -20.48 24.23 -6.31
C LEU A 548 -20.47 25.59 -7.03
N THR A 549 -19.31 26.03 -7.52
CA THR A 549 -19.19 27.27 -8.32
C THR A 549 -20.01 27.19 -9.60
N ASN A 550 -19.94 26.07 -10.33
CA ASN A 550 -20.68 25.87 -11.58
C ASN A 550 -22.20 25.79 -11.38
N VAL A 551 -22.65 25.30 -10.24
CA VAL A 551 -24.07 25.21 -9.90
C VAL A 551 -24.61 26.57 -9.47
N CYS A 552 -23.86 27.32 -8.66
CA CYS A 552 -24.27 28.64 -8.18
C CYS A 552 -24.08 29.80 -9.16
N SER A 553 -23.38 29.57 -10.28
CA SER A 553 -23.35 30.51 -11.42
C SER A 553 -24.58 30.42 -12.31
N LYS A 554 -25.35 29.33 -12.23
CA LYS A 554 -26.62 29.16 -12.94
C LYS A 554 -27.75 29.76 -12.10
N ASP A 555 -28.59 30.59 -12.70
CA ASP A 555 -29.75 31.17 -12.01
C ASP A 555 -30.83 30.10 -11.79
N SER A 556 -30.76 29.41 -10.65
CA SER A 556 -31.70 28.37 -10.25
C SER A 556 -32.45 28.79 -9.00
N VAL A 557 -33.77 28.99 -9.13
CA VAL A 557 -34.66 29.35 -8.01
C VAL A 557 -34.55 28.33 -6.86
N ALA A 558 -34.46 27.04 -7.18
CA ALA A 558 -34.37 25.96 -6.19
C ALA A 558 -33.09 26.02 -5.33
N LEU A 559 -32.00 26.60 -5.84
CA LEU A 559 -30.71 26.64 -5.16
C LEU A 559 -30.34 28.02 -4.62
N LYS A 560 -31.22 29.03 -4.80
CA LYS A 560 -30.95 30.42 -4.42
C LYS A 560 -30.56 30.58 -2.95
N ALA A 561 -31.30 29.93 -2.05
CA ALA A 561 -31.02 29.95 -0.61
C ALA A 561 -29.66 29.32 -0.27
N PHE A 562 -29.38 28.14 -0.84
CA PHE A 562 -28.11 27.44 -0.65
C PHE A 562 -26.91 28.25 -1.15
N CYS A 563 -26.99 28.81 -2.37
CA CYS A 563 -25.91 29.62 -2.93
C CYS A 563 -25.71 30.94 -2.18
N ALA A 564 -26.78 31.58 -1.69
CA ALA A 564 -26.66 32.75 -0.83
C ALA A 564 -25.94 32.42 0.48
N ARG A 565 -26.27 31.28 1.10
CA ARG A 565 -25.62 30.80 2.31
C ARG A 565 -24.14 30.47 2.10
N LEU A 566 -23.79 29.78 1.01
CA LEU A 566 -22.40 29.50 0.68
C LEU A 566 -21.56 30.77 0.56
N ARG A 567 -22.10 31.82 -0.07
CA ARG A 567 -21.44 33.14 -0.13
C ARG A 567 -21.27 33.75 1.26
N SER A 568 -22.33 33.74 2.08
CA SER A 568 -22.28 34.32 3.43
C SER A 568 -21.26 33.64 4.36
N GLU A 569 -20.94 32.37 4.12
CA GLU A 569 -19.96 31.61 4.90
C GLU A 569 -18.58 31.51 4.25
N ASN A 570 -18.33 32.22 3.14
CA ASN A 570 -17.10 32.14 2.37
C ASN A 570 -16.75 30.71 1.89
N LEU A 571 -17.77 29.89 1.61
CA LEU A 571 -17.63 28.52 1.10
C LEU A 571 -17.77 28.43 -0.43
N LEU A 572 -18.07 29.54 -1.11
CA LEU A 572 -18.14 29.63 -2.57
C LEU A 572 -16.91 30.34 -3.13
N VAL A 573 -16.18 29.69 -4.04
CA VAL A 573 -14.97 30.25 -4.65
C VAL A 573 -15.29 30.88 -6.01
N GLY A 574 -14.75 32.09 -6.27
CA GLY A 574 -14.70 32.70 -7.61
C GLY A 574 -15.89 33.57 -8.02
N LEU A 575 -16.82 33.88 -7.11
CA LEU A 575 -17.96 34.78 -7.37
C LEU A 575 -18.07 35.79 -6.22
N ASN A 576 -17.35 36.91 -6.33
CA ASN A 576 -17.56 38.09 -5.48
C ASN A 576 -18.77 38.88 -5.97
#